data_AF-A0A2D6XHG6-F1
#
_entry.id   AF-A0A2D6XHG6-F1
#
_cell.length_a   1.000
_cell.length_b   1.000
_cell.length_c   1.000
_cell.angle_alpha   90.00
_cell.angle_beta   90.00
_cell.angle_gamma   90.00
#
_symmetry.space_group_name_H-M   'P 1'
#
loop_
_entity.id
_entity.type
_entity.pdbx_description
1 polymer ?
#
loop_
_entity_poly.entity_id
_entity_poly.type
_entity_poly.pdbx_seq_one_letter_code
_entity_poly.pdbx_strand_id
1 'polypeptide(L)'
;MAENAERIVTQYKRRVLARGVWESRWRSIAKFFMPHRSSHIGRTVGRTVTPGESQTEGLFDSTGIEASIMLAGFLWSGTTNPAIQWHSLKMRDDSLNRIQSVGEWLEESTRRMMLARRQSNFYPQMFSAEHELVTFGTTAVFAEEIPIPRRGGFGGLSYRAYPIGTYVIDENKDGLVDVFQREFGMTARAAAQKWDAKNLTEDMKKAITDNQGDKSFAFLHSIHPREEFDSERRDSQNKPVSSVVLAKDGQGQKIIAEGGFEEFPVMVPRWEQTVGEAFGRGRGHVALPDAKTLNRLVELELMGLEISIVPPIIVKSEGVIGNISFVPGKSTIVRDSVDQDIGTFKVNPRLDLSTIQKEDLKTSIRNQFFVNLLIQRSGVQPLTATEVLERIQEQQRIIGPGYGRLESELLDPMVDREFGIMLRAGALPPPPPEVIEAHLAGEAQIDVQYEGPLARAQRSQNVPALQRVVELIGLASPLAPDVNDIVDWDEAVRETAIDLGLPMTYLRDPKTVELIRRVRAEAQQQQQSIDNIQEGLKAAGAGAPALELLEGRGVAA
;
A
#
# COMPACT_ATOMS: atom_id res chain seq x y z
N MET A 1 -13.80 33.15 4.07
CA MET A 1 -15.23 33.26 3.67
C MET A 1 -15.91 31.94 3.99
N ALA A 2 -17.20 31.96 4.38
CA ALA A 2 -17.90 30.74 4.78
C ALA A 2 -18.19 29.83 3.57
N GLU A 3 -18.00 28.52 3.74
CA GLU A 3 -18.30 27.51 2.72
C GLU A 3 -19.77 27.52 2.33
N ASN A 4 -20.06 27.45 1.02
CA ASN A 4 -21.43 27.45 0.51
C ASN A 4 -21.99 26.02 0.46
N ALA A 5 -22.83 25.69 1.45
CA ALA A 5 -23.49 24.39 1.57
C ALA A 5 -24.28 23.97 0.31
N GLU A 6 -25.00 24.91 -0.32
CA GLU A 6 -25.81 24.63 -1.51
C GLU A 6 -24.95 24.26 -2.71
N ARG A 7 -23.81 24.93 -2.88
CA ARG A 7 -22.81 24.62 -3.91
C ARG A 7 -22.27 23.19 -3.72
N ILE A 8 -21.86 22.85 -2.49
CA ILE A 8 -21.30 21.52 -2.15
C ILE A 8 -22.32 20.41 -2.47
N VAL A 9 -23.58 20.58 -2.06
CA VAL A 9 -24.62 19.57 -2.31
C VAL A 9 -24.94 19.45 -3.79
N THR A 10 -24.96 20.57 -4.52
CA THR A 10 -25.21 20.55 -5.97
C THR A 10 -24.12 19.81 -6.71
N GLN A 11 -22.85 20.08 -6.39
CA GLN A 11 -21.72 19.35 -6.97
C GLN A 11 -21.77 17.85 -6.61
N TYR A 12 -22.06 17.51 -5.35
CA TYR A 12 -22.22 16.12 -4.90
C TYR A 12 -23.30 15.39 -5.71
N LYS A 13 -24.49 15.99 -5.87
CA LYS A 13 -25.57 15.39 -6.67
C LYS A 13 -25.14 15.12 -8.12
N ARG A 14 -24.41 16.05 -8.74
CA ARG A 14 -23.87 15.87 -10.10
C ARG A 14 -22.93 14.66 -10.18
N ARG A 15 -22.02 14.53 -9.21
CA ARG A 15 -21.06 13.40 -9.17
C ARG A 15 -21.73 12.07 -8.87
N VAL A 16 -22.75 12.04 -8.02
CA VAL A 16 -23.55 10.83 -7.76
C VAL A 16 -24.25 10.35 -9.03
N LEU A 17 -24.81 11.27 -9.85
CA LEU A 17 -25.41 10.91 -11.13
C LEU A 17 -24.39 10.28 -12.08
N ALA A 18 -23.18 10.86 -12.19
CA ALA A 18 -22.11 10.29 -13.00
C ALA A 18 -21.67 8.90 -12.53
N ARG A 19 -21.65 8.67 -11.20
CA ARG A 19 -21.34 7.36 -10.60
C ARG A 19 -22.39 6.29 -10.91
N GLY A 20 -23.64 6.65 -11.21
CA GLY A 20 -24.74 5.68 -11.41
C GLY A 20 -24.46 4.60 -12.47
N VAL A 21 -23.72 4.94 -13.53
CA VAL A 21 -23.31 3.98 -14.58
C VAL A 21 -22.33 2.94 -14.03
N TRP A 22 -21.40 3.37 -13.17
CA TRP A 22 -20.40 2.51 -12.53
C TRP A 22 -21.00 1.53 -11.53
N GLU A 23 -22.00 1.94 -10.77
CA GLU A 23 -22.59 1.10 -9.70
C GLU A 23 -23.14 -0.22 -10.23
N SER A 24 -23.77 -0.23 -11.41
CA SER A 24 -24.27 -1.46 -12.03
C SER A 24 -23.13 -2.43 -12.37
N ARG A 25 -22.02 -1.89 -12.89
CA ARG A 25 -20.81 -2.67 -13.20
C ARG A 25 -20.17 -3.21 -11.93
N TRP A 26 -19.99 -2.37 -10.92
CA TRP A 26 -19.40 -2.78 -9.64
C TRP A 26 -20.26 -3.83 -8.92
N ARG A 27 -21.60 -3.73 -8.92
CA ARG A 27 -22.46 -4.80 -8.37
C ARG A 27 -22.25 -6.13 -9.09
N SER A 28 -22.12 -6.09 -10.42
CA SER A 28 -21.82 -7.30 -11.21
C SER A 28 -20.46 -7.90 -10.83
N ILE A 29 -19.43 -7.07 -10.68
CA ILE A 29 -18.09 -7.51 -10.25
C ILE A 29 -18.14 -8.09 -8.84
N ALA A 30 -18.77 -7.39 -7.90
CA ALA A 30 -18.88 -7.82 -6.52
C ALA A 30 -19.50 -9.23 -6.43
N LYS A 31 -20.54 -9.53 -7.22
CA LYS A 31 -21.15 -10.88 -7.22
C LYS A 31 -20.15 -12.02 -7.45
N PHE A 32 -19.16 -11.84 -8.33
CA PHE A 32 -18.23 -12.92 -8.72
C PHE A 32 -16.87 -12.88 -8.03
N PHE A 33 -16.46 -11.71 -7.52
CA PHE A 33 -15.12 -11.51 -6.94
C PHE A 33 -15.15 -11.15 -5.46
N MET A 34 -16.16 -10.39 -5.00
CA MET A 34 -16.29 -9.96 -3.59
C MET A 34 -17.77 -9.97 -3.15
N PRO A 35 -18.40 -11.15 -2.96
CA PRO A 35 -19.86 -11.25 -2.83
C PRO A 35 -20.42 -10.45 -1.66
N HIS A 36 -19.69 -10.38 -0.54
CA HIS A 36 -20.03 -9.58 0.64
C HIS A 36 -20.19 -8.07 0.35
N ARG A 37 -19.71 -7.59 -0.80
CA ARG A 37 -19.83 -6.21 -1.26
C ARG A 37 -21.03 -5.95 -2.16
N SER A 38 -21.61 -6.99 -2.77
CA SER A 38 -22.68 -6.86 -3.76
C SER A 38 -23.89 -6.09 -3.20
N SER A 39 -24.24 -6.37 -1.95
CA SER A 39 -25.34 -5.76 -1.23
C SER A 39 -25.04 -4.33 -0.72
N HIS A 40 -23.79 -3.87 -0.75
CA HIS A 40 -23.35 -2.59 -0.18
C HIS A 40 -23.11 -1.48 -1.23
N ILE A 41 -23.03 -1.83 -2.52
CA ILE A 41 -22.69 -0.88 -3.60
C ILE A 41 -23.90 -0.04 -4.04
N GLY A 42 -23.75 1.29 -3.98
CA GLY A 42 -24.74 2.24 -4.51
C GLY A 42 -25.96 2.45 -3.62
N ARG A 43 -25.88 2.07 -2.34
CA ARG A 43 -26.96 2.31 -1.38
C ARG A 43 -26.76 3.64 -0.65
N THR A 44 -27.83 4.43 -0.58
CA THR A 44 -27.93 5.60 0.30
C THR A 44 -28.12 5.15 1.75
N VAL A 45 -27.69 6.00 2.69
CA VAL A 45 -27.89 5.82 4.13
C VAL A 45 -29.37 5.51 4.42
N GLY A 46 -29.65 4.38 5.08
CA GLY A 46 -31.00 3.96 5.47
C GLY A 46 -31.56 2.72 4.75
N ARG A 47 -30.93 2.23 3.68
CA ARG A 47 -31.25 0.92 3.07
C ARG A 47 -30.39 -0.19 3.68
N THR A 48 -30.84 -0.74 4.81
CA THR A 48 -30.15 -1.81 5.53
C THR A 48 -30.06 -3.07 4.67
N VAL A 49 -28.86 -3.64 4.54
CA VAL A 49 -28.71 -5.07 4.27
C VAL A 49 -29.10 -5.77 5.57
N THR A 50 -29.89 -6.83 5.51
CA THR A 50 -30.18 -7.62 6.71
C THR A 50 -28.85 -8.25 7.16
N PRO A 51 -28.30 -7.89 8.33
CA PRO A 51 -27.02 -8.45 8.77
C PRO A 51 -27.11 -9.99 8.80
N GLY A 52 -26.11 -10.66 8.20
CA GLY A 52 -26.05 -12.12 8.13
C GLY A 52 -26.81 -12.75 6.95
N GLU A 53 -27.40 -11.97 6.05
CA GLU A 53 -28.02 -12.48 4.82
C GLU A 53 -27.00 -13.21 3.93
N SER A 54 -27.43 -14.28 3.25
CA SER A 54 -26.60 -15.02 2.29
C SER A 54 -26.11 -14.10 1.18
N GLN A 55 -24.80 -14.07 0.95
CA GLN A 55 -24.18 -13.17 -0.05
C GLN A 55 -23.73 -13.90 -1.32
N THR A 56 -23.81 -15.24 -1.35
CA THR A 56 -23.30 -16.09 -2.43
C THR A 56 -24.41 -16.77 -3.23
N GLU A 57 -25.64 -16.27 -3.14
CA GLU A 57 -26.77 -16.82 -3.91
C GLU A 57 -26.54 -16.71 -5.42
N GLY A 58 -26.70 -17.84 -6.12
CA GLY A 58 -26.45 -17.93 -7.56
C GLY A 58 -24.97 -17.81 -7.95
N LEU A 59 -24.05 -18.02 -7.00
CA LEU A 59 -22.63 -18.25 -7.26
C LEU A 59 -22.34 -19.76 -7.16
N PHE A 60 -21.86 -20.34 -8.24
CA PHE A 60 -21.57 -21.77 -8.39
C PHE A 60 -20.06 -22.06 -8.48
N ASP A 61 -19.22 -21.04 -8.68
CA ASP A 61 -17.76 -21.18 -8.72
C ASP A 61 -17.06 -20.04 -7.96
N SER A 62 -15.99 -20.39 -7.24
CA SER A 62 -15.23 -19.48 -6.37
C SER A 62 -13.88 -19.01 -6.94
N THR A 63 -13.52 -19.38 -8.18
CA THR A 63 -12.21 -19.10 -8.77
C THR A 63 -11.92 -17.59 -8.83
N GLY A 64 -12.93 -16.77 -9.15
CA GLY A 64 -12.80 -15.32 -9.14
C GLY A 64 -12.50 -14.75 -7.75
N ILE A 65 -13.18 -15.27 -6.72
CA ILE A 65 -12.96 -14.84 -5.33
C ILE A 65 -11.52 -15.15 -4.92
N GLU A 66 -11.10 -16.40 -5.12
CA GLU A 66 -9.76 -16.87 -4.81
C GLU A 66 -8.70 -16.01 -5.51
N ALA A 67 -8.85 -15.79 -6.81
CA ALA A 67 -7.92 -15.01 -7.63
C ALA A 67 -7.78 -13.55 -7.16
N SER A 68 -8.89 -12.91 -6.79
CA SER A 68 -8.87 -11.54 -6.27
C SER A 68 -8.14 -11.41 -4.93
N ILE A 69 -8.34 -12.38 -4.03
CA ILE A 69 -7.68 -12.40 -2.70
C ILE A 69 -6.19 -12.65 -2.87
N MET A 70 -5.79 -13.52 -3.79
CA MET A 70 -4.38 -13.83 -4.03
C MET A 70 -3.60 -12.64 -4.56
N LEU A 71 -4.15 -11.91 -5.54
CA LEU A 71 -3.50 -10.70 -6.05
C LEU A 71 -3.41 -9.62 -4.96
N ALA A 72 -4.47 -9.44 -4.17
CA ALA A 72 -4.46 -8.50 -3.05
C ALA A 72 -3.39 -8.88 -2.00
N GLY A 73 -3.32 -10.16 -1.62
CA GLY A 73 -2.31 -10.66 -0.68
C GLY A 73 -0.88 -10.52 -1.18
N PHE A 74 -0.66 -10.69 -2.49
CA PHE A 74 0.65 -10.44 -3.09
C PHE A 74 1.03 -8.96 -3.03
N LEU A 75 0.13 -8.04 -3.41
CA LEU A 75 0.39 -6.60 -3.31
C LEU A 75 0.69 -6.20 -1.87
N TRP A 76 -0.16 -6.61 -0.93
CA TRP A 76 0.03 -6.34 0.50
C TRP A 76 1.40 -6.82 0.99
N SER A 77 1.76 -8.07 0.64
CA SER A 77 3.04 -8.67 1.02
C SER A 77 4.23 -7.90 0.45
N GLY A 78 4.11 -7.42 -0.80
CA GLY A 78 5.18 -6.74 -1.51
C GLY A 78 5.30 -5.23 -1.24
N THR A 79 4.28 -4.59 -0.64
CA THR A 79 4.22 -3.13 -0.50
C THR A 79 4.12 -2.66 0.94
N THR A 80 3.22 -3.23 1.74
CA THR A 80 2.83 -2.66 3.02
C THR A 80 2.92 -3.68 4.17
N ASN A 81 3.63 -4.79 3.98
CA ASN A 81 3.76 -5.84 4.99
C ASN A 81 4.52 -5.35 6.24
N PRO A 82 3.98 -5.56 7.46
CA PRO A 82 4.64 -5.15 8.71
C PRO A 82 5.98 -5.85 8.98
N ALA A 83 6.23 -7.01 8.36
CA ALA A 83 7.42 -7.83 8.57
C ALA A 83 8.69 -7.21 7.96
N ILE A 84 8.55 -6.29 7.00
CA ILE A 84 9.67 -5.62 6.34
C ILE A 84 9.58 -4.11 6.54
N GLN A 85 10.73 -3.44 6.53
CA GLN A 85 10.77 -2.02 6.22
C GLN A 85 10.58 -1.90 4.71
N TRP A 86 9.47 -1.25 4.32
CA TRP A 86 9.06 -1.13 2.92
C TRP A 86 9.29 0.27 2.33
N HIS A 87 9.60 1.26 3.17
CA HIS A 87 10.05 2.58 2.75
C HIS A 87 11.12 3.12 3.69
N SER A 88 11.94 4.01 3.17
CA SER A 88 12.86 4.90 3.87
C SER A 88 12.71 6.31 3.30
N LEU A 89 13.15 7.30 4.08
CA LEU A 89 13.17 8.70 3.65
C LEU A 89 14.57 9.06 3.19
N LYS A 90 14.67 9.83 2.09
CA LYS A 90 15.93 10.32 1.53
C LYS A 90 15.77 11.80 1.16
N MET A 91 16.81 12.62 1.31
CA MET A 91 16.80 13.95 0.71
C MET A 91 16.90 13.85 -0.82
N ARG A 92 16.18 14.70 -1.54
CA ARG A 92 16.30 14.78 -3.01
C ARG A 92 17.69 15.27 -3.44
N ASP A 93 18.28 16.16 -2.67
CA ASP A 93 19.69 16.53 -2.82
C ASP A 93 20.60 15.46 -2.18
N ASP A 94 21.35 14.75 -3.03
CA ASP A 94 22.30 13.72 -2.62
C ASP A 94 23.41 14.24 -1.71
N SER A 95 23.75 15.53 -1.78
CA SER A 95 24.78 16.13 -0.94
C SER A 95 24.41 16.08 0.55
N LEU A 96 23.12 16.29 0.86
CA LEU A 96 22.59 16.27 2.22
C LEU A 96 22.56 14.85 2.81
N ASN A 97 22.35 13.83 1.97
CA ASN A 97 22.33 12.43 2.41
C ASN A 97 23.71 11.94 2.89
N ARG A 98 24.80 12.59 2.48
CA ARG A 98 26.15 12.29 2.95
C ARG A 98 26.43 12.79 4.37
N ILE A 99 25.59 13.68 4.87
CA ILE A 99 25.74 14.25 6.21
C ILE A 99 25.13 13.28 7.23
N GLN A 100 25.94 12.84 8.20
CA GLN A 100 25.50 11.84 9.17
C GLN A 100 24.28 12.27 9.99
N SER A 101 24.22 13.52 10.45
CA SER A 101 23.08 14.05 11.22
C SER A 101 21.78 13.98 10.43
N VAL A 102 21.84 14.21 9.12
CA VAL A 102 20.69 14.14 8.21
C VAL A 102 20.25 12.69 8.03
N GLY A 103 21.20 11.79 7.75
CA GLY A 103 20.91 10.34 7.63
C GLY A 103 20.28 9.76 8.89
N GLU A 104 20.85 10.03 10.07
CA GLU A 104 20.31 9.59 11.36
C GLU A 104 18.90 10.14 11.63
N TRP A 105 18.65 11.40 11.26
CA TRP A 105 17.34 12.02 11.40
C TRP A 105 16.28 11.38 10.50
N LEU A 106 16.62 11.09 9.25
CA LEU A 106 15.74 10.41 8.29
C LEU A 106 15.45 8.96 8.71
N GLU A 107 16.48 8.22 9.17
CA GLU A 107 16.34 6.86 9.67
C GLU A 107 15.43 6.80 10.91
N GLU A 108 15.67 7.67 11.89
CA GLU A 108 14.85 7.72 13.11
C GLU A 108 13.41 8.18 12.80
N SER A 109 13.23 9.12 11.86
CA SER A 109 11.90 9.54 11.39
C SER A 109 11.15 8.38 10.73
N THR A 110 11.82 7.66 9.81
CA THR A 110 11.29 6.45 9.16
C THR A 110 10.87 5.41 10.21
N ARG A 111 11.74 5.14 11.19
CA ARG A 111 11.48 4.18 12.26
C ARG A 111 10.26 4.56 13.09
N ARG A 112 10.10 5.84 13.43
CA ARG A 112 8.94 6.34 14.19
C ARG A 112 7.64 6.27 13.38
N MET A 113 7.68 6.58 12.08
CA MET A 113 6.52 6.42 11.20
C MET A 113 6.07 4.96 11.11
N MET A 114 7.02 4.04 10.91
CA MET A 114 6.74 2.59 10.90
C MET A 114 6.14 2.11 12.23
N LEU A 115 6.63 2.63 13.36
CA LEU A 115 6.08 2.34 14.68
C LEU A 115 4.66 2.87 14.85
N ALA A 116 4.39 4.11 14.40
CA ALA A 116 3.06 4.72 14.45
C ALA A 116 2.04 3.90 13.63
N ARG A 117 2.43 3.40 12.45
CA ARG A 117 1.60 2.48 11.66
C ARG A 117 1.31 1.18 12.41
N ARG A 118 2.32 0.56 13.04
CA ARG A 118 2.14 -0.67 13.86
C ARG A 118 1.23 -0.50 15.06
N GLN A 119 1.20 0.69 15.66
CA GLN A 119 0.31 1.00 16.79
C GLN A 119 -1.12 1.39 16.35
N SER A 120 -1.32 1.60 15.06
CA SER A 120 -2.60 1.98 14.46
C SER A 120 -3.34 0.80 13.82
N ASN A 121 -4.46 1.09 13.17
CA ASN A 121 -5.20 0.14 12.33
C ASN A 121 -4.73 0.12 10.86
N PHE A 122 -3.53 0.61 10.53
CA PHE A 122 -3.00 0.72 9.17
C PHE A 122 -3.12 -0.59 8.36
N TYR A 123 -2.42 -1.65 8.78
CA TYR A 123 -2.29 -2.89 8.00
C TYR A 123 -3.62 -3.56 7.60
N PRO A 124 -4.62 -3.72 8.48
CA PRO A 124 -5.91 -4.28 8.06
C PRO A 124 -6.68 -3.34 7.12
N GLN A 125 -6.54 -2.02 7.27
CA GLN A 125 -7.18 -1.07 6.36
C GLN A 125 -6.52 -1.10 4.96
N MET A 126 -5.19 -1.21 4.90
CA MET A 126 -4.44 -1.32 3.65
C MET A 126 -4.80 -2.59 2.89
N PHE A 127 -4.85 -3.76 3.54
CA PHE A 127 -5.27 -4.99 2.88
C PHE A 127 -6.69 -4.87 2.30
N SER A 128 -7.62 -4.28 3.06
CA SER A 128 -8.99 -4.03 2.56
C SER A 128 -8.99 -3.08 1.36
N ALA A 129 -8.13 -2.06 1.36
CA ALA A 129 -8.03 -1.09 0.29
C ALA A 129 -7.39 -1.69 -0.98
N GLU A 130 -6.35 -2.49 -0.84
CA GLU A 130 -5.68 -3.18 -1.94
C GLU A 130 -6.60 -4.23 -2.58
N HIS A 131 -7.40 -4.95 -1.79
CA HIS A 131 -8.39 -5.90 -2.33
C HIS A 131 -9.47 -5.20 -3.18
N GLU A 132 -9.91 -4.03 -2.74
CA GLU A 132 -10.81 -3.15 -3.51
C GLU A 132 -10.16 -2.63 -4.77
N LEU A 133 -8.91 -2.19 -4.67
CA LEU A 133 -8.15 -1.64 -5.79
C LEU A 133 -7.99 -2.68 -6.91
N VAL A 134 -7.57 -3.90 -6.59
CA VAL A 134 -7.37 -4.95 -7.62
C VAL A 134 -8.69 -5.42 -8.22
N THR A 135 -9.77 -5.41 -7.43
CA THR A 135 -11.06 -5.93 -7.86
C THR A 135 -11.83 -4.89 -8.67
N PHE A 136 -12.06 -3.71 -8.09
CA PHE A 136 -12.89 -2.66 -8.66
C PHE A 136 -12.10 -1.55 -9.34
N GLY A 137 -10.80 -1.43 -9.09
CA GLY A 137 -9.95 -0.45 -9.76
C GLY A 137 -9.77 0.86 -9.02
N THR A 138 -10.50 1.10 -7.94
CA THR A 138 -10.35 2.31 -7.12
C THR A 138 -10.69 1.99 -5.68
N THR A 139 -9.90 2.55 -4.77
CA THR A 139 -10.19 2.57 -3.33
C THR A 139 -9.91 3.97 -2.81
N ALA A 140 -10.38 4.28 -1.61
CA ALA A 140 -10.10 5.55 -0.95
C ALA A 140 -9.67 5.28 0.49
N VAL A 141 -8.49 5.73 0.89
CA VAL A 141 -7.95 5.56 2.24
C VAL A 141 -7.85 6.93 2.89
N PHE A 142 -8.65 7.14 3.94
CA PHE A 142 -8.57 8.36 4.73
C PHE A 142 -7.62 8.17 5.91
N ALA A 143 -6.65 9.06 6.04
CA ALA A 143 -5.69 9.08 7.15
C ALA A 143 -5.87 10.34 8.01
N GLU A 144 -5.98 10.16 9.32
CA GLU A 144 -6.11 11.24 10.30
C GLU A 144 -5.28 10.96 11.56
N GLU A 145 -4.93 12.03 12.28
CA GLU A 145 -4.44 11.91 13.65
C GLU A 145 -5.61 11.63 14.60
N ILE A 146 -5.43 10.70 15.54
CA ILE A 146 -6.38 10.44 16.61
C ILE A 146 -6.43 11.67 17.53
N PRO A 147 -7.62 12.16 17.94
CA PRO A 147 -7.73 13.26 18.89
C PRO A 147 -7.00 12.96 20.20
N ILE A 148 -6.12 13.87 20.63
CA ILE A 148 -5.27 13.68 21.80
C ILE A 148 -6.13 13.73 23.09
N PRO A 149 -6.12 12.69 23.95
CA PRO A 149 -6.93 12.68 25.18
C PRO A 149 -6.46 13.66 26.27
N ARG A 150 -5.20 14.11 26.24
CA ARG A 150 -4.59 15.05 27.21
C ARG A 150 -3.63 16.00 26.48
N ARG A 151 -3.55 17.26 26.90
CA ARG A 151 -2.74 18.28 26.21
C ARG A 151 -1.27 17.86 26.08
N GLY A 152 -0.77 17.88 24.84
CA GLY A 152 0.63 17.69 24.48
C GLY A 152 0.95 16.25 24.09
N GLY A 153 1.26 16.03 22.81
CA GLY A 153 1.72 14.74 22.29
C GLY A 153 1.01 14.35 21.00
N PHE A 154 1.53 13.31 20.36
CA PHE A 154 0.96 12.71 19.16
C PHE A 154 -0.11 11.69 19.55
N GLY A 155 -1.33 11.84 19.02
CA GLY A 155 -2.45 10.96 19.36
C GLY A 155 -2.40 9.56 18.75
N GLY A 156 -1.49 9.34 17.79
CA GLY A 156 -1.46 8.15 16.94
C GLY A 156 -2.20 8.37 15.62
N LEU A 157 -2.00 7.46 14.68
CA LEU A 157 -2.61 7.53 13.34
C LEU A 157 -3.87 6.66 13.31
N SER A 158 -4.84 7.06 12.50
CA SER A 158 -6.06 6.32 12.24
C SER A 158 -6.35 6.31 10.76
N TYR A 159 -6.62 5.12 10.24
CA TYR A 159 -6.87 4.89 8.82
C TYR A 159 -8.29 4.37 8.63
N ARG A 160 -8.93 4.77 7.53
CA ARG A 160 -10.24 4.24 7.12
C ARG A 160 -10.24 4.02 5.62
N ALA A 161 -10.27 2.76 5.20
CA ALA A 161 -10.56 2.39 3.83
C ALA A 161 -12.07 2.57 3.59
N TYR A 162 -12.41 3.48 2.69
CA TYR A 162 -13.78 3.69 2.26
C TYR A 162 -14.11 2.78 1.09
N PRO A 163 -15.20 2.01 1.22
CA PRO A 163 -15.53 1.06 0.19
C PRO A 163 -16.05 1.72 -1.08
N ILE A 164 -15.69 1.19 -2.26
CA ILE A 164 -16.18 1.74 -3.54
C ILE A 164 -17.71 1.74 -3.58
N GLY A 165 -18.29 2.79 -4.17
CA GLY A 165 -19.73 3.02 -4.18
C GLY A 165 -20.28 3.77 -2.95
N THR A 166 -19.45 4.05 -1.93
CA THR A 166 -19.86 4.88 -0.78
C THR A 166 -19.43 6.34 -0.89
N TYR A 167 -18.58 6.66 -1.86
CA TYR A 167 -18.04 8.00 -2.09
C TYR A 167 -18.09 8.37 -3.58
N VAL A 168 -17.81 9.63 -3.85
CA VAL A 168 -17.57 10.21 -5.18
C VAL A 168 -16.29 11.03 -5.13
N ILE A 169 -15.61 11.13 -6.26
CA ILE A 169 -14.33 11.82 -6.42
C ILE A 169 -14.36 12.74 -7.63
N ASP A 170 -13.41 13.67 -7.69
CA ASP A 170 -13.13 14.51 -8.86
C ASP A 170 -11.62 14.70 -9.01
N GLU A 171 -11.19 15.08 -10.20
CA GLU A 171 -9.79 15.29 -10.54
C GLU A 171 -9.47 16.78 -10.69
N ASN A 172 -8.24 17.14 -10.33
CA ASN A 172 -7.68 18.45 -10.62
C ASN A 172 -7.19 18.54 -12.07
N LYS A 173 -6.65 19.71 -12.44
CA LYS A 173 -6.10 19.97 -13.79
C LYS A 173 -4.96 19.02 -14.20
N ASP A 174 -4.29 18.40 -13.23
CA ASP A 174 -3.16 17.49 -13.43
C ASP A 174 -3.61 16.01 -13.41
N GLY A 175 -4.92 15.75 -13.31
CA GLY A 175 -5.50 14.41 -13.29
C GLY A 175 -5.39 13.67 -11.94
N LEU A 176 -4.97 14.37 -10.89
CA LEU A 176 -4.89 13.84 -9.52
C LEU A 176 -6.21 14.09 -8.78
N VAL A 177 -6.61 13.14 -7.96
CA VAL A 177 -7.84 13.27 -7.15
C VAL A 177 -7.59 14.24 -5.99
N ASP A 178 -8.31 15.36 -5.99
CA ASP A 178 -8.24 16.40 -4.96
C ASP A 178 -9.61 16.71 -4.32
N VAL A 179 -10.68 16.12 -4.85
CA VAL A 179 -12.03 16.22 -4.29
C VAL A 179 -12.52 14.85 -3.88
N PHE A 180 -13.03 14.76 -2.65
CA PHE A 180 -13.65 13.57 -2.11
C PHE A 180 -14.94 13.93 -1.38
N GLN A 181 -16.04 13.25 -1.72
CA GLN A 181 -17.31 13.45 -1.04
C GLN A 181 -17.99 12.12 -0.73
N ARG A 182 -18.57 11.98 0.45
CA ARG A 182 -19.29 10.76 0.84
C ARG A 182 -20.48 11.06 1.73
N GLU A 183 -21.49 10.21 1.61
CA GLU A 183 -22.64 10.22 2.51
C GLU A 183 -22.50 9.10 3.54
N PHE A 184 -22.75 9.42 4.81
CA PHE A 184 -22.65 8.44 5.89
C PHE A 184 -23.73 8.67 6.95
N GLY A 185 -24.13 7.59 7.60
CA GLY A 185 -25.09 7.62 8.71
C GLY A 185 -24.37 7.67 10.05
N MET A 186 -24.93 8.41 11.00
CA MET A 186 -24.49 8.42 12.38
C MET A 186 -25.69 8.59 13.31
N THR A 187 -25.68 7.92 14.46
CA THR A 187 -26.74 8.08 15.46
C THR A 187 -26.66 9.47 16.09
N ALA A 188 -27.79 10.01 16.55
CA ALA A 188 -27.79 11.30 17.24
C ALA A 188 -26.83 11.31 18.44
N ARG A 189 -26.75 10.20 19.18
CA ARG A 189 -25.79 10.01 20.28
C ARG A 189 -24.33 10.13 19.81
N ALA A 190 -23.95 9.42 18.75
CA ALA A 190 -22.59 9.46 18.23
C ALA A 190 -22.25 10.84 17.63
N ALA A 191 -23.23 11.51 16.99
CA ALA A 191 -23.08 12.88 16.50
C ALA A 191 -22.79 13.85 17.65
N ALA A 192 -23.49 13.73 18.78
CA ALA A 192 -23.28 14.55 19.98
C ALA A 192 -21.96 14.25 20.70
N GLN A 193 -21.41 13.04 20.58
CA GLN A 193 -20.08 12.71 21.09
C GLN A 193 -18.97 13.27 20.21
N LYS A 194 -19.21 13.34 18.90
CA LYS A 194 -18.20 13.78 17.91
C LYS A 194 -18.17 15.30 17.73
N TRP A 195 -19.32 15.96 17.79
CA TRP A 195 -19.47 17.39 17.54
C TRP A 195 -20.13 18.10 18.72
N ASP A 196 -19.87 19.40 18.86
CA ASP A 196 -20.54 20.22 19.86
C ASP A 196 -22.07 20.18 19.65
N ALA A 197 -22.81 19.98 20.74
CA ALA A 197 -24.26 19.96 20.76
C ALA A 197 -24.91 21.21 20.13
N LYS A 198 -24.22 22.36 20.15
CA LYS A 198 -24.68 23.60 19.52
C LYS A 198 -24.81 23.48 18.00
N ASN A 199 -23.90 22.73 17.38
CA ASN A 199 -23.84 22.60 15.93
C ASN A 199 -24.86 21.59 15.39
N LEU A 200 -25.32 20.65 16.23
CA LEU A 200 -26.37 19.69 15.86
C LEU A 200 -27.65 20.39 15.40
N THR A 201 -28.44 19.68 14.59
CA THR A 201 -29.74 20.16 14.14
C THR A 201 -30.81 19.98 15.22
N GLU A 202 -31.92 20.70 15.10
CA GLU A 202 -33.00 20.63 16.09
C GLU A 202 -33.62 19.23 16.16
N ASP A 203 -33.69 18.51 15.03
CA ASP A 203 -34.19 17.14 15.00
C ASP A 203 -33.25 16.15 15.73
N MET A 204 -31.93 16.35 15.63
CA MET A 204 -30.95 15.55 16.38
C MET A 204 -31.03 15.84 17.88
N LYS A 205 -31.16 17.12 18.26
CA LYS A 205 -31.32 17.51 19.67
C LYS A 205 -32.60 16.92 20.26
N LYS A 206 -33.72 17.00 19.55
CA LYS A 206 -34.99 16.37 19.95
C LYS A 206 -34.86 14.85 20.10
N ALA A 207 -34.19 14.18 19.14
CA ALA A 207 -33.96 12.74 19.24
C ALA A 207 -33.16 12.37 20.51
N ILE A 208 -32.22 13.22 20.94
CA ILE A 208 -31.47 13.01 22.19
C ILE A 208 -32.36 13.25 23.42
N THR A 209 -33.16 14.32 23.44
CA THR A 209 -34.06 14.63 24.58
C THR A 209 -35.17 13.60 24.74
N ASP A 210 -35.65 13.03 23.64
CA ASP A 210 -36.78 12.10 23.60
C ASP A 210 -36.34 10.63 23.82
N ASN A 211 -35.12 10.38 24.31
CA ASN A 211 -34.53 9.05 24.47
C ASN A 211 -34.46 8.22 23.17
N GLN A 212 -34.44 8.87 22.01
CA GLN A 212 -34.26 8.26 20.69
C GLN A 212 -32.84 8.48 20.15
N GLY A 213 -31.84 8.45 21.04
CA GLY A 213 -30.44 8.74 20.71
C GLY A 213 -29.83 7.81 19.65
N ASP A 214 -30.41 6.61 19.48
CA ASP A 214 -29.99 5.62 18.47
C ASP A 214 -30.57 5.87 17.08
N LYS A 215 -31.46 6.87 16.92
CA LYS A 215 -31.97 7.28 15.62
C LYS A 215 -30.82 7.75 14.73
N SER A 216 -30.73 7.17 13.54
CA SER A 216 -29.67 7.45 12.56
C SER A 216 -30.03 8.66 11.69
N PHE A 217 -29.06 9.55 11.49
CA PHE A 217 -29.15 10.72 10.63
C PHE A 217 -28.09 10.65 9.53
N ALA A 218 -28.41 11.15 8.34
CA ALA A 218 -27.50 11.19 7.21
C ALA A 218 -26.68 12.48 7.19
N PHE A 219 -25.39 12.34 6.88
CA PHE A 219 -24.43 13.43 6.77
C PHE A 219 -23.69 13.34 5.44
N LEU A 220 -23.34 14.49 4.87
CA LEU A 220 -22.46 14.60 3.71
C LEU A 220 -21.12 15.16 4.20
N HIS A 221 -20.04 14.40 4.00
CA HIS A 221 -18.67 14.87 4.19
C HIS A 221 -18.11 15.26 2.83
N SER A 222 -17.64 16.51 2.71
CA SER A 222 -17.00 17.03 1.50
C SER A 222 -15.61 17.53 1.84
N ILE A 223 -14.61 17.04 1.11
CA ILE A 223 -13.22 17.44 1.19
C ILE A 223 -12.80 17.92 -0.19
N HIS A 224 -12.25 19.12 -0.27
CA HIS A 224 -11.85 19.77 -1.53
C HIS A 224 -10.86 20.91 -1.26
N PRO A 225 -10.06 21.33 -2.24
CA PRO A 225 -9.17 22.49 -2.07
C PRO A 225 -9.98 23.76 -1.88
N ARG A 226 -9.46 24.69 -1.07
CA ARG A 226 -10.01 26.04 -0.97
C ARG A 226 -9.49 26.89 -2.13
N GLU A 227 -10.40 27.63 -2.78
CA GLU A 227 -10.05 28.57 -3.85
C GLU A 227 -9.25 29.78 -3.32
N GLU A 228 -9.52 30.20 -2.08
CA GLU A 228 -8.83 31.29 -1.39
C GLU A 228 -8.50 30.85 0.05
N PHE A 229 -7.23 30.97 0.45
CA PHE A 229 -6.78 30.79 1.83
C PHE A 229 -5.70 31.82 2.17
N ASP A 230 -5.66 32.25 3.42
CA ASP A 230 -4.67 33.23 3.92
C ASP A 230 -3.48 32.49 4.54
N SER A 231 -2.31 32.48 3.91
CA SER A 231 -1.15 31.72 4.44
C SER A 231 -0.70 32.15 5.85
N GLU A 232 -1.10 33.33 6.34
CA GLU A 232 -0.67 33.85 7.65
C GLU A 232 -1.55 33.38 8.83
N ARG A 233 -2.79 32.90 8.59
CA ARG A 233 -3.68 32.46 9.67
C ARG A 233 -3.66 30.94 9.84
N ARG A 234 -3.36 30.49 11.07
CA ARG A 234 -3.24 29.08 11.47
C ARG A 234 -4.55 28.45 11.98
N ASP A 235 -5.69 29.09 11.75
CA ASP A 235 -6.99 28.55 12.15
C ASP A 235 -7.42 27.36 11.27
N SER A 236 -8.13 26.40 11.87
CA SER A 236 -8.56 25.18 11.18
C SER A 236 -9.44 25.44 9.96
N GLN A 237 -10.09 26.61 9.90
CA GLN A 237 -10.96 27.04 8.80
C GLN A 237 -10.19 27.65 7.63
N ASN A 238 -8.88 27.84 7.75
CA ASN A 238 -8.07 28.52 6.76
C ASN A 238 -6.93 27.64 6.21
N LYS A 239 -7.02 26.34 6.47
CA LYS A 239 -6.13 25.34 5.89
C LYS A 239 -6.43 25.14 4.39
N PRO A 240 -5.42 24.81 3.56
CA PRO A 240 -5.55 24.75 2.10
C PRO A 240 -6.60 23.74 1.62
N VAL A 241 -6.80 22.64 2.37
CA VAL A 241 -7.85 21.66 2.08
C VAL A 241 -9.03 21.86 3.03
N SER A 242 -10.20 22.17 2.49
CA SER A 242 -11.46 22.31 3.23
C SER A 242 -12.02 20.94 3.60
N SER A 243 -12.56 20.82 4.81
CA SER A 243 -13.32 19.64 5.24
C SER A 243 -14.63 20.09 5.90
N VAL A 244 -15.74 19.85 5.20
CA VAL A 244 -17.07 20.29 5.60
C VAL A 244 -17.97 19.08 5.82
N VAL A 245 -18.69 19.05 6.94
CA VAL A 245 -19.74 18.07 7.22
C VAL A 245 -21.09 18.77 7.28
N LEU A 246 -22.00 18.34 6.41
CA LEU A 246 -23.36 18.84 6.30
C LEU A 246 -24.35 17.82 6.85
N ALA A 247 -25.31 18.25 7.67
CA ALA A 247 -26.49 17.45 7.98
C ALA A 247 -27.47 17.47 6.80
N LYS A 248 -28.06 16.31 6.54
CA LYS A 248 -29.00 16.09 5.43
C LYS A 248 -30.40 15.75 5.97
N ASP A 249 -30.84 16.48 6.99
CA ASP A 249 -32.16 16.35 7.59
C ASP A 249 -33.18 17.25 6.89
N GLY A 250 -34.45 16.86 6.94
CA GLY A 250 -35.53 17.39 6.09
C GLY A 250 -35.88 18.88 6.26
N GLN A 251 -35.12 19.65 7.06
CA GLN A 251 -35.36 21.07 7.33
C GLN A 251 -34.31 22.03 6.75
N GLY A 252 -33.23 21.53 6.13
CA GLY A 252 -32.24 22.38 5.46
C GLY A 252 -30.83 21.78 5.45
N GLN A 253 -29.93 22.37 4.66
CA GLN A 253 -28.52 21.97 4.62
C GLN A 253 -27.75 22.76 5.67
N LYS A 254 -27.61 22.21 6.89
CA LYS A 254 -26.84 22.84 7.97
C LYS A 254 -25.40 22.31 8.00
N ILE A 255 -24.41 23.21 8.05
CA ILE A 255 -23.02 22.84 8.34
C ILE A 255 -22.90 22.49 9.82
N ILE A 256 -22.50 21.25 10.10
CA ILE A 256 -22.31 20.70 11.45
C ILE A 256 -20.86 20.88 11.91
N ALA A 257 -19.93 20.71 10.98
CA ALA A 257 -18.51 20.87 11.25
C ALA A 257 -17.82 21.47 10.02
N GLU A 258 -16.98 22.45 10.27
CA GLU A 258 -16.06 23.00 9.30
C GLU A 258 -14.65 22.95 9.88
N GLY A 259 -13.70 22.49 9.07
CA GLY A 259 -12.29 22.50 9.38
C GLY A 259 -11.49 22.39 8.11
N GLY A 260 -10.31 21.79 8.22
CA GLY A 260 -9.43 21.60 7.09
C GLY A 260 -8.17 20.83 7.43
N PHE A 261 -7.38 20.59 6.39
CA PHE A 261 -6.14 19.83 6.44
C PHE A 261 -5.03 20.57 5.67
N GLU A 262 -3.78 20.39 6.12
CA GLU A 262 -2.61 20.94 5.42
C GLU A 262 -2.36 20.16 4.12
N GLU A 263 -2.43 18.83 4.19
CA GLU A 263 -2.38 17.94 3.04
C GLU A 263 -3.75 17.31 2.77
N PHE A 264 -4.01 16.90 1.51
CA PHE A 264 -5.24 16.19 1.17
C PHE A 264 -5.32 14.87 1.96
N PRO A 265 -6.41 14.60 2.70
CA PRO A 265 -6.44 13.53 3.70
C PRO A 265 -6.90 12.17 3.17
N VAL A 266 -7.30 12.08 1.91
CA VAL A 266 -7.82 10.86 1.30
C VAL A 266 -6.93 10.46 0.13
N MET A 267 -6.25 9.33 0.24
CA MET A 267 -5.49 8.76 -0.87
C MET A 267 -6.41 7.89 -1.71
N VAL A 268 -6.48 8.13 -3.03
CA VAL A 268 -7.44 7.49 -3.93
C VAL A 268 -6.69 6.86 -5.11
N PRO A 269 -6.02 5.72 -4.91
CA PRO A 269 -5.31 5.05 -5.99
C PRO A 269 -6.28 4.44 -7.00
N ARG A 270 -5.87 4.50 -8.27
CA ARG A 270 -6.56 3.89 -9.40
C ARG A 270 -5.66 2.87 -10.09
N TRP A 271 -6.16 1.65 -10.26
CA TRP A 271 -5.39 0.54 -10.84
C TRP A 271 -5.04 0.79 -12.31
N GLU A 272 -6.06 1.05 -13.13
CA GLU A 272 -5.94 1.54 -14.51
C GLU A 272 -6.86 2.75 -14.64
N GLN A 273 -6.36 3.87 -15.16
CA GLN A 273 -7.13 5.09 -15.39
C GLN A 273 -7.35 5.30 -16.89
N THR A 274 -8.59 5.53 -17.29
CA THR A 274 -8.94 6.01 -18.63
C THR A 274 -9.07 7.52 -18.60
N VAL A 275 -8.51 8.23 -19.59
CA VAL A 275 -8.67 9.69 -19.69
C VAL A 275 -10.16 10.06 -19.74
N GLY A 276 -10.59 10.98 -18.88
CA GLY A 276 -11.99 11.40 -18.76
C GLY A 276 -12.86 10.53 -17.85
N GLU A 277 -12.32 9.45 -17.27
CA GLU A 277 -12.99 8.66 -16.24
C GLU A 277 -12.40 8.96 -14.85
N ALA A 278 -13.21 9.49 -13.93
CA ALA A 278 -12.77 9.78 -12.57
C ALA A 278 -12.40 8.53 -11.76
N PHE A 279 -13.02 7.39 -12.08
CA PHE A 279 -12.75 6.10 -11.43
C PHE A 279 -11.88 5.22 -12.32
N GLY A 280 -11.00 4.46 -11.68
CA GLY A 280 -10.18 3.46 -12.33
C GLY A 280 -10.89 2.11 -12.52
N ARG A 281 -10.25 1.22 -13.30
CA ARG A 281 -10.72 -0.12 -13.62
C ARG A 281 -9.74 -1.16 -13.09
N GLY A 282 -10.25 -2.14 -12.34
CA GLY A 282 -9.46 -3.23 -11.74
C GLY A 282 -9.49 -4.50 -12.57
N ARG A 283 -8.74 -5.53 -12.16
CA ARG A 283 -8.72 -6.85 -12.81
C ARG A 283 -10.09 -7.54 -12.80
N GLY A 284 -10.94 -7.25 -11.83
CA GLY A 284 -12.33 -7.71 -11.83
C GLY A 284 -13.13 -7.19 -13.04
N HIS A 285 -12.75 -6.07 -13.65
CA HIS A 285 -13.41 -5.57 -14.88
C HIS A 285 -13.07 -6.42 -16.10
N VAL A 286 -11.83 -6.89 -16.18
CA VAL A 286 -11.29 -7.71 -17.26
C VAL A 286 -11.82 -9.15 -17.15
N ALA A 287 -11.83 -9.72 -15.94
CA ALA A 287 -12.25 -11.08 -15.68
C ALA A 287 -13.76 -11.31 -15.59
N LEU A 288 -14.56 -10.25 -15.57
CA LEU A 288 -16.01 -10.35 -15.42
C LEU A 288 -16.70 -11.24 -16.49
N PRO A 289 -16.38 -11.16 -17.80
CA PRO A 289 -17.00 -12.00 -18.82
C PRO A 289 -16.71 -13.48 -18.60
N ASP A 290 -15.46 -13.82 -18.29
CA ASP A 290 -15.01 -15.20 -18.05
C ASP A 290 -15.66 -15.75 -16.78
N ALA A 291 -15.68 -14.96 -15.70
CA ALA A 291 -16.33 -15.34 -14.45
C ALA A 291 -17.85 -15.58 -14.62
N LYS A 292 -18.54 -14.74 -15.39
CA LYS A 292 -19.96 -14.94 -15.72
C LYS A 292 -20.18 -16.23 -16.49
N THR A 293 -19.34 -16.49 -17.48
CA THR A 293 -19.42 -17.67 -18.34
C THR A 293 -19.14 -18.93 -17.55
N LEU A 294 -18.07 -18.93 -16.74
CA LEU A 294 -17.70 -20.02 -15.85
C LEU A 294 -18.83 -20.34 -14.86
N ASN A 295 -19.38 -19.34 -14.20
CA ASN A 295 -20.46 -19.54 -13.24
C ASN A 295 -21.71 -20.16 -13.90
N ARG A 296 -22.07 -19.70 -15.11
CA ARG A 296 -23.19 -20.25 -15.86
C ARG A 296 -22.90 -21.67 -16.37
N LEU A 297 -21.66 -21.94 -16.78
CA LEU A 297 -21.24 -23.28 -17.22
C LEU A 297 -21.35 -24.29 -16.08
N VAL A 298 -20.87 -23.94 -14.87
CA VAL A 298 -20.98 -24.80 -13.70
C VAL A 298 -22.44 -25.04 -13.32
N GLU A 299 -23.30 -24.01 -13.39
CA GLU A 299 -24.74 -24.17 -13.18
C GLU A 299 -25.37 -25.16 -14.17
N LEU A 300 -25.03 -25.07 -15.46
CA LEU A 300 -25.53 -25.98 -16.48
C LEU A 300 -24.96 -27.40 -16.32
N GLU A 301 -23.72 -27.55 -15.87
CA GLU A 301 -23.10 -28.83 -15.55
C GLU A 301 -23.82 -29.52 -14.39
N LEU A 302 -24.13 -28.78 -13.32
CA LEU A 302 -24.93 -29.29 -12.20
C LEU A 302 -26.32 -29.72 -12.65
N MET A 303 -27.01 -28.92 -13.47
CA MET A 303 -28.30 -29.28 -14.05
C MET A 303 -28.20 -30.53 -14.96
N GLY A 304 -27.13 -30.65 -15.75
CA GLY A 304 -26.88 -31.82 -16.59
C GLY A 304 -26.65 -33.09 -15.78
N LEU A 305 -25.94 -32.99 -14.66
CA LEU A 305 -25.77 -34.09 -13.70
C LEU A 305 -27.12 -34.51 -13.09
N GLU A 306 -27.95 -33.55 -12.69
CA GLU A 306 -29.30 -33.83 -12.18
C GLU A 306 -30.17 -34.57 -13.20
N ILE A 307 -30.17 -34.12 -14.46
CA ILE A 307 -30.90 -34.78 -15.57
C ILE A 307 -30.37 -36.19 -15.81
N SER A 308 -29.06 -36.42 -15.67
CA SER A 308 -28.45 -37.74 -15.88
C SER A 308 -28.84 -38.74 -14.79
N ILE A 309 -28.99 -38.28 -13.54
CA ILE A 309 -29.40 -39.09 -12.40
C ILE A 309 -30.92 -39.32 -12.43
N VAL A 310 -31.70 -38.27 -12.72
CA VAL A 310 -33.18 -38.28 -12.72
C VAL A 310 -33.70 -37.76 -14.06
N PRO A 311 -33.69 -38.61 -15.12
CA PRO A 311 -34.11 -38.18 -16.44
C PRO A 311 -35.60 -37.81 -16.49
N PRO A 312 -35.99 -36.81 -17.30
CA PRO A 312 -37.40 -36.48 -17.51
C PRO A 312 -38.19 -37.68 -18.03
N ILE A 313 -39.44 -37.79 -17.59
CA ILE A 313 -40.33 -38.90 -17.93
C ILE A 313 -41.29 -38.43 -19.03
N ILE A 314 -41.53 -39.29 -20.01
CA ILE A 314 -42.51 -39.08 -21.06
C ILE A 314 -43.62 -40.11 -20.90
N VAL A 315 -44.87 -39.63 -20.88
CA VAL A 315 -46.07 -40.45 -20.76
C VAL A 315 -46.94 -40.24 -21.99
N LYS A 316 -47.45 -41.33 -22.58
CA LYS A 316 -48.36 -41.26 -23.73
C LYS A 316 -49.78 -40.92 -23.25
N SER A 317 -50.47 -40.00 -23.91
CA SER A 317 -51.89 -39.70 -23.63
C SER A 317 -52.69 -39.45 -24.91
N GLU A 318 -53.95 -39.87 -24.92
CA GLU A 318 -54.88 -39.73 -26.04
C GLU A 318 -55.51 -38.32 -26.15
N GLY A 319 -55.34 -37.47 -25.13
CA GLY A 319 -55.87 -36.11 -25.13
C GLY A 319 -55.02 -35.16 -24.31
N VAL A 320 -54.69 -34.02 -24.91
CA VAL A 320 -53.88 -32.87 -24.42
C VAL A 320 -52.43 -32.85 -24.93
N ILE A 321 -52.12 -31.76 -25.65
CA ILE A 321 -50.78 -31.36 -26.09
C ILE A 321 -50.15 -30.52 -24.97
N GLY A 322 -49.05 -30.97 -24.38
CA GLY A 322 -48.26 -30.20 -23.40
C GLY A 322 -46.89 -29.81 -23.93
N ASN A 323 -46.33 -28.71 -23.42
CA ASN A 323 -44.95 -28.31 -23.71
C ASN A 323 -43.95 -29.28 -23.06
N ILE A 324 -42.87 -29.61 -23.77
CA ILE A 324 -41.79 -30.47 -23.24
C ILE A 324 -41.03 -29.73 -22.14
N SER A 325 -40.90 -30.37 -20.98
CA SER A 325 -40.17 -29.83 -19.83
C SER A 325 -38.90 -30.64 -19.57
N PHE A 326 -37.76 -29.96 -19.49
CA PHE A 326 -36.45 -30.56 -19.16
C PHE A 326 -36.11 -30.49 -17.67
N VAL A 327 -37.06 -30.10 -16.82
CA VAL A 327 -36.90 -30.15 -15.36
C VAL A 327 -36.73 -31.62 -14.92
N PRO A 328 -35.66 -31.96 -14.17
CA PRO A 328 -35.44 -33.32 -13.67
C PRO A 328 -36.69 -33.90 -13.00
N GLY A 329 -37.01 -35.16 -13.32
CA GLY A 329 -38.14 -35.90 -12.73
C GLY A 329 -39.55 -35.41 -13.12
N LYS A 330 -39.70 -34.36 -13.94
CA LYS A 330 -41.02 -33.89 -14.38
C LYS A 330 -41.56 -34.76 -15.52
N SER A 331 -42.84 -35.10 -15.45
CA SER A 331 -43.54 -35.81 -16.52
C SER A 331 -44.00 -34.86 -17.63
N THR A 332 -43.72 -35.23 -18.88
CA THR A 332 -44.24 -34.57 -20.07
C THR A 332 -45.18 -35.54 -20.78
N ILE A 333 -46.37 -35.06 -21.14
CA ILE A 333 -47.38 -35.85 -21.83
C ILE A 333 -47.27 -35.60 -23.33
N VAL A 334 -47.13 -36.67 -24.13
CA VAL A 334 -46.98 -36.61 -25.59
C VAL A 334 -47.96 -37.55 -26.30
N ARG A 335 -48.28 -37.23 -27.56
CA ARG A 335 -49.31 -37.92 -28.33
C ARG A 335 -48.83 -39.19 -29.04
N ASP A 336 -47.62 -39.17 -29.62
CA ASP A 336 -47.22 -40.20 -30.61
C ASP A 336 -45.73 -40.59 -30.61
N SER A 337 -44.92 -40.10 -29.67
CA SER A 337 -43.46 -40.16 -29.81
C SER A 337 -42.75 -41.24 -28.98
N VAL A 338 -43.46 -42.18 -28.36
CA VAL A 338 -42.85 -43.25 -27.54
C VAL A 338 -43.53 -44.59 -27.84
N ASP A 339 -42.73 -45.61 -28.16
CA ASP A 339 -43.17 -47.01 -28.37
C ASP A 339 -43.68 -47.69 -27.09
N GLN A 340 -43.43 -47.08 -25.92
CA GLN A 340 -43.87 -47.53 -24.60
C GLN A 340 -44.74 -46.45 -23.94
N ASP A 341 -45.77 -46.86 -23.18
CA ASP A 341 -46.72 -45.95 -22.50
C ASP A 341 -46.03 -45.01 -21.49
N ILE A 342 -44.87 -45.43 -20.96
CA ILE A 342 -43.97 -44.65 -20.11
C ILE A 342 -42.54 -44.86 -20.60
N GLY A 343 -41.83 -43.78 -20.91
CA GLY A 343 -40.41 -43.78 -21.29
C GLY A 343 -39.64 -42.65 -20.61
N THR A 344 -38.31 -42.69 -20.67
CA THR A 344 -37.46 -41.58 -20.24
C THR A 344 -36.89 -40.84 -21.45
N PHE A 345 -36.81 -39.51 -21.37
CA PHE A 345 -36.12 -38.73 -22.38
C PHE A 345 -34.61 -38.84 -22.13
N LYS A 346 -33.92 -39.60 -22.99
CA LYS A 346 -32.47 -39.79 -22.89
C LYS A 346 -31.74 -38.52 -23.35
N VAL A 347 -31.51 -37.60 -22.42
CA VAL A 347 -30.51 -36.54 -22.61
C VAL A 347 -29.16 -37.16 -22.29
N ASN A 348 -28.21 -37.07 -23.23
CA ASN A 348 -26.82 -37.46 -22.98
C ASN A 348 -25.97 -36.18 -22.88
N PRO A 349 -25.91 -35.51 -21.72
CA PRO A 349 -25.11 -34.31 -21.57
C PRO A 349 -23.63 -34.68 -21.74
N ARG A 350 -22.94 -34.00 -22.66
CA ARG A 350 -21.50 -34.18 -22.90
C ARG A 350 -20.68 -33.44 -21.85
N LEU A 351 -20.64 -33.99 -20.63
CA LEU A 351 -19.94 -33.40 -19.48
C LEU A 351 -18.41 -33.30 -19.66
N ASP A 352 -17.86 -34.12 -20.56
CA ASP A 352 -16.43 -34.13 -20.86
C ASP A 352 -15.98 -32.81 -21.52
N LEU A 353 -16.77 -32.28 -22.46
CA LEU A 353 -16.48 -31.01 -23.14
C LEU A 353 -16.63 -29.81 -22.22
N SER A 354 -17.62 -29.82 -21.32
CA SER A 354 -17.79 -28.76 -20.32
C SER A 354 -16.63 -28.74 -19.32
N THR A 355 -16.04 -29.89 -19.00
CA THR A 355 -14.90 -29.97 -18.08
C THR A 355 -13.66 -29.30 -18.65
N ILE A 356 -13.36 -29.51 -19.93
CA ILE A 356 -12.22 -28.86 -20.62
C ILE A 356 -12.40 -27.34 -20.63
N GLN A 357 -13.58 -26.86 -21.08
CA GLN A 357 -13.88 -25.43 -21.14
C GLN A 357 -13.87 -24.77 -19.76
N LYS A 358 -14.30 -25.49 -18.72
CA LYS A 358 -14.25 -25.03 -17.33
C LYS A 358 -12.81 -24.78 -16.88
N GLU A 359 -11.88 -25.69 -17.15
CA GLU A 359 -10.48 -25.51 -16.74
C GLU A 359 -9.78 -24.38 -17.51
N ASP A 360 -10.09 -24.23 -18.80
CA ASP A 360 -9.60 -23.11 -19.61
C ASP A 360 -10.07 -21.76 -19.04
N LEU A 361 -11.36 -21.65 -18.68
CA LEU A 361 -11.92 -20.45 -18.06
C LEU A 361 -11.30 -20.17 -16.68
N LYS A 362 -11.11 -21.19 -15.85
CA LYS A 362 -10.42 -21.05 -14.55
C LYS A 362 -9.00 -20.54 -14.73
N THR A 363 -8.28 -21.10 -15.69
CA THR A 363 -6.91 -20.69 -16.02
C THR A 363 -6.88 -19.26 -16.56
N SER A 364 -7.84 -18.88 -17.40
CA SER A 364 -7.98 -17.50 -17.90
C SER A 364 -8.19 -16.49 -16.76
N ILE A 365 -9.13 -16.76 -15.85
CA ILE A 365 -9.39 -15.90 -14.68
C ILE A 365 -8.13 -15.76 -13.81
N ARG A 366 -7.45 -16.89 -13.53
CA ARG A 366 -6.20 -16.90 -12.76
C ARG A 366 -5.10 -16.08 -13.45
N ASN A 367 -4.93 -16.22 -14.76
CA ASN A 367 -3.96 -15.43 -15.54
C ASN A 367 -4.25 -13.93 -15.47
N GLN A 368 -5.50 -13.52 -15.57
CA GLN A 368 -5.89 -12.11 -15.54
C GLN A 368 -5.65 -11.44 -14.17
N PHE A 369 -5.70 -12.22 -13.09
CA PHE A 369 -5.29 -11.79 -11.75
C PHE A 369 -3.82 -12.10 -11.44
N PHE A 370 -3.04 -12.51 -12.44
CA PHE A 370 -1.62 -12.87 -12.30
C PHE A 370 -1.33 -14.03 -11.35
N VAL A 371 -2.35 -14.78 -10.93
CA VAL A 371 -2.24 -15.88 -9.97
C VAL A 371 -1.20 -16.91 -10.40
N ASN A 372 -1.08 -17.18 -11.69
CA ASN A 372 -0.10 -18.15 -12.20
C ASN A 372 1.35 -17.70 -11.96
N LEU A 373 1.61 -16.39 -11.88
CA LEU A 373 2.91 -15.85 -11.48
C LEU A 373 3.11 -15.95 -9.96
N LEU A 374 2.03 -15.93 -9.18
CA LEU A 374 2.04 -15.95 -7.72
C LEU A 374 2.15 -17.36 -7.14
N ILE A 375 1.49 -18.34 -7.75
CA ILE A 375 1.29 -19.70 -7.23
C ILE A 375 2.37 -20.68 -7.67
N GLN A 376 3.25 -20.36 -8.62
CA GLN A 376 4.11 -21.38 -9.24
C GLN A 376 5.13 -22.05 -8.28
N ARG A 377 4.62 -23.15 -7.72
CA ARG A 377 5.18 -24.37 -7.14
C ARG A 377 6.36 -24.20 -6.18
N SER A 378 6.00 -24.28 -4.90
CA SER A 378 6.73 -24.94 -3.80
C SER A 378 7.04 -26.43 -4.08
N GLY A 379 7.39 -26.78 -5.33
CA GLY A 379 7.45 -28.14 -5.83
C GLY A 379 8.75 -28.42 -6.59
N VAL A 380 9.59 -29.19 -5.91
CA VAL A 380 10.68 -30.08 -6.38
C VAL A 380 12.12 -29.55 -6.33
N GLN A 381 12.39 -28.24 -6.41
CA GLN A 381 13.75 -27.73 -6.16
C GLN A 381 13.76 -26.46 -5.31
N PRO A 382 14.66 -26.34 -4.30
CA PRO A 382 14.94 -25.06 -3.68
C PRO A 382 15.46 -24.13 -4.78
N LEU A 383 14.72 -23.05 -5.04
CA LEU A 383 15.10 -22.02 -5.99
C LEU A 383 16.46 -21.46 -5.61
N THR A 384 17.33 -21.28 -6.62
CA THR A 384 18.58 -20.56 -6.40
C THR A 384 18.28 -19.08 -6.11
N ALA A 385 19.12 -18.41 -5.32
CA ALA A 385 18.90 -17.01 -4.95
C ALA A 385 18.73 -16.10 -6.19
N THR A 386 19.43 -16.40 -7.28
CA THR A 386 19.34 -15.68 -8.56
C THR A 386 17.99 -15.87 -9.24
N GLU A 387 17.47 -17.10 -9.32
CA GLU A 387 16.15 -17.37 -9.91
C GLU A 387 15.01 -16.71 -9.10
N VAL A 388 15.14 -16.63 -7.77
CA VAL A 388 14.18 -15.90 -6.94
C VAL A 388 14.17 -14.42 -7.31
N LEU A 389 15.35 -13.82 -7.50
CA LEU A 389 15.47 -12.41 -7.86
C LEU A 389 14.95 -12.13 -9.27
N GLU A 390 15.30 -12.95 -10.26
CA GLU A 390 14.80 -12.83 -11.64
C GLU A 390 13.27 -12.93 -11.68
N ARG A 391 12.68 -13.84 -10.88
CA ARG A 391 11.22 -13.97 -10.79
C ARG A 391 10.54 -12.76 -10.15
N ILE A 392 11.12 -12.22 -9.07
CA ILE A 392 10.60 -10.99 -8.46
C ILE A 392 10.65 -9.85 -9.49
N GLN A 393 11.71 -9.78 -10.31
CA GLN A 393 11.81 -8.79 -11.40
C GLN A 393 10.74 -8.99 -12.47
N GLU A 394 10.49 -10.22 -12.93
CA GLU A 394 9.44 -10.52 -13.90
C GLU A 394 8.03 -10.19 -13.37
N GLN A 395 7.75 -10.58 -12.12
CA GLN A 395 6.48 -10.27 -11.44
C GLN A 395 6.26 -8.76 -11.33
N GLN A 396 7.28 -8.01 -10.90
CA GLN A 396 7.19 -6.56 -10.82
C GLN A 396 7.10 -5.90 -12.21
N ARG A 397 7.73 -6.43 -13.26
CA ARG A 397 7.59 -5.89 -14.62
C ARG A 397 6.15 -6.02 -15.14
N ILE A 398 5.48 -7.12 -14.83
CA ILE A 398 4.11 -7.39 -15.31
C ILE A 398 3.07 -6.61 -14.50
N ILE A 399 3.26 -6.51 -13.19
CA ILE A 399 2.35 -5.78 -12.28
C ILE A 399 2.68 -4.27 -12.22
N GLY A 400 3.86 -3.89 -12.73
CA GLY A 400 4.49 -2.57 -12.64
C GLY A 400 3.59 -1.37 -12.91
N PRO A 401 2.74 -1.36 -13.95
CA PRO A 401 1.84 -0.23 -14.19
C PRO A 401 0.83 0.00 -13.06
N GLY A 402 0.29 -1.07 -12.46
CA GLY A 402 -0.61 -0.96 -11.29
C GLY A 402 0.16 -0.61 -10.02
N TYR A 403 1.41 -1.07 -9.91
CA TYR A 403 2.30 -0.78 -8.79
C TYR A 403 2.75 0.69 -8.76
N GLY A 404 3.18 1.27 -9.89
CA GLY A 404 3.63 2.67 -9.93
C GLY A 404 2.52 3.68 -9.61
N ARG A 405 1.25 3.36 -9.97
CA ARG A 405 0.09 4.16 -9.52
C ARG A 405 -0.22 3.97 -8.05
N LEU A 406 -0.03 2.77 -7.51
CA LEU A 406 -0.14 2.53 -6.08
C LEU A 406 0.89 3.35 -5.30
N GLU A 407 2.12 3.44 -5.77
CA GLU A 407 3.15 4.30 -5.16
C GLU A 407 2.72 5.78 -5.22
N SER A 408 2.50 6.31 -6.43
CA SER A 408 2.24 7.74 -6.64
C SER A 408 0.88 8.25 -6.14
N GLU A 409 -0.18 7.43 -6.15
CA GLU A 409 -1.53 7.85 -5.73
C GLU A 409 -1.94 7.37 -4.33
N LEU A 410 -1.19 6.43 -3.73
CA LEU A 410 -1.46 5.93 -2.38
C LEU A 410 -0.27 6.08 -1.43
N LEU A 411 0.87 5.46 -1.73
CA LEU A 411 1.95 5.33 -0.75
C LEU A 411 2.71 6.65 -0.54
N ASP A 412 3.09 7.36 -1.61
CA ASP A 412 3.76 8.66 -1.56
C ASP A 412 2.91 9.70 -0.79
N PRO A 413 1.66 10.02 -1.21
CA PRO A 413 0.85 11.02 -0.52
C PRO A 413 0.50 10.61 0.92
N MET A 414 0.47 9.31 1.21
CA MET A 414 0.27 8.81 2.57
C MET A 414 1.50 9.05 3.45
N VAL A 415 2.71 8.74 2.95
CA VAL A 415 3.97 9.00 3.67
C VAL A 415 4.13 10.51 3.91
N ASP A 416 3.90 11.34 2.91
CA ASP A 416 3.97 12.82 3.02
C ASP A 416 3.04 13.34 4.12
N ARG A 417 1.79 12.88 4.10
CA ARG A 417 0.78 13.27 5.08
C ARG A 417 1.14 12.81 6.49
N GLU A 418 1.55 11.55 6.64
CA GLU A 418 1.94 11.01 7.94
C GLU A 418 3.15 11.74 8.51
N PHE A 419 4.16 12.01 7.68
CA PHE A 419 5.32 12.81 8.04
C PHE A 419 4.90 14.21 8.51
N GLY A 420 4.05 14.89 7.74
CA GLY A 420 3.52 16.21 8.08
C GLY A 420 2.75 16.23 9.40
N ILE A 421 1.89 15.23 9.64
CA ILE A 421 1.15 15.08 10.91
C ILE A 421 2.13 14.88 12.07
N MET A 422 3.06 13.93 11.95
CA MET A 422 3.98 13.57 13.03
C MET A 422 4.99 14.68 13.32
N LEU A 423 5.45 15.42 12.31
CA LEU A 423 6.32 16.57 12.47
C LEU A 423 5.62 17.68 13.25
N ARG A 424 4.39 18.05 12.86
CA ARG A 424 3.60 19.08 13.54
C ARG A 424 3.21 18.69 14.97
N ALA A 425 2.99 17.40 15.22
CA ALA A 425 2.69 16.88 16.56
C ALA A 425 3.93 16.76 17.46
N GLY A 426 5.14 17.02 16.95
CA GLY A 426 6.40 16.84 17.68
C GLY A 426 6.74 15.38 17.97
N ALA A 427 6.17 14.43 17.20
CA ALA A 427 6.45 13.01 17.31
C ALA A 427 7.76 12.60 16.63
N LEU A 428 8.21 13.36 15.63
CA LEU A 428 9.50 13.15 14.96
C LEU A 428 10.65 13.82 15.73
N PRO A 429 11.90 13.32 15.60
CA PRO A 429 13.06 14.06 16.09
C PRO A 429 13.13 15.46 15.44
N PRO A 430 13.64 16.47 16.16
CA PRO A 430 13.81 17.80 15.57
C PRO A 430 14.77 17.71 14.36
N PRO A 431 14.47 18.40 13.26
CA PRO A 431 15.36 18.41 12.09
C PRO A 431 16.72 19.01 12.47
N PRO A 432 17.82 18.45 11.95
CA PRO A 432 19.16 18.97 12.21
C PRO A 432 19.36 20.33 11.51
N PRO A 433 20.32 21.17 11.96
CA PRO A 433 20.54 22.51 11.41
C PRO A 433 20.70 22.54 9.90
N GLU A 434 21.38 21.55 9.32
CA GLU A 434 21.63 21.44 7.89
C GLU A 434 20.34 21.30 7.08
N VAL A 435 19.35 20.56 7.60
CA VAL A 435 18.02 20.43 6.98
C VAL A 435 17.22 21.73 7.13
N ILE A 436 17.36 22.42 8.26
CA ILE A 436 16.69 23.70 8.48
C ILE A 436 17.24 24.77 7.52
N GLU A 437 18.57 24.84 7.36
CA GLU A 437 19.22 25.74 6.41
C GLU A 437 18.80 25.44 4.97
N ALA A 438 18.82 24.17 4.57
CA ALA A 438 18.33 23.75 3.25
C ALA A 438 16.84 24.07 3.07
N HIS A 439 16.01 23.96 4.10
CA HIS A 439 14.59 24.30 4.04
C HIS A 439 14.38 25.80 3.82
N LEU A 440 15.13 26.65 4.52
CA LEU A 440 15.10 28.10 4.33
C LEU A 440 15.58 28.52 2.94
N ALA A 441 16.49 27.75 2.34
CA ALA A 441 16.93 27.92 0.95
C ALA A 441 15.93 27.39 -0.10
N GLY A 442 14.90 26.65 0.33
CA GLY A 442 13.93 25.99 -0.57
C GLY A 442 14.42 24.68 -1.19
N GLU A 443 15.51 24.11 -0.65
CA GLU A 443 16.21 22.93 -1.18
C GLU A 443 15.95 21.65 -0.35
N ALA A 444 15.34 21.77 0.84
CA ALA A 444 14.98 20.60 1.66
C ALA A 444 13.72 19.90 1.14
N GLN A 445 13.89 19.07 0.12
CA GLN A 445 12.87 18.16 -0.39
C GLN A 445 13.21 16.73 0.04
N ILE A 446 12.23 16.05 0.62
CA ILE A 446 12.35 14.65 1.04
C ILE A 446 11.60 13.79 0.03
N ASP A 447 12.25 12.74 -0.45
CA ASP A 447 11.69 11.72 -1.31
C ASP A 447 11.52 10.42 -0.54
N VAL A 448 10.49 9.67 -0.92
CA VAL A 448 10.25 8.32 -0.40
C VAL A 448 11.06 7.33 -1.24
N GLN A 449 11.93 6.57 -0.59
CA GLN A 449 12.65 5.48 -1.21
C GLN A 449 12.01 4.14 -0.80
N TYR A 450 11.49 3.41 -1.78
CA TYR A 450 10.90 2.09 -1.52
C TYR A 450 11.98 1.03 -1.27
N GLU A 451 11.78 0.23 -0.22
CA GLU A 451 12.74 -0.78 0.24
C GLU A 451 12.25 -2.21 0.00
N GLY A 452 11.45 -2.41 -1.05
CA GLY A 452 11.00 -3.73 -1.48
C GLY A 452 12.19 -4.68 -1.74
N PRO A 453 11.96 -6.01 -1.73
CA PRO A 453 13.00 -7.01 -2.00
C PRO A 453 13.81 -6.74 -3.28
N LEU A 454 13.17 -6.22 -4.34
CA LEU A 454 13.88 -5.84 -5.55
C LEU A 454 14.73 -4.59 -5.37
N ALA A 455 14.21 -3.53 -4.75
CA ALA A 455 14.97 -2.30 -4.54
C ALA A 455 16.23 -2.55 -3.70
N ARG A 456 16.14 -3.45 -2.71
CA ARG A 456 17.32 -3.94 -1.97
C ARG A 456 18.26 -4.74 -2.87
N ALA A 457 17.74 -5.67 -3.67
CA ALA A 457 18.56 -6.46 -4.57
C ALA A 457 19.25 -5.63 -5.66
N GLN A 458 18.59 -4.58 -6.18
CA GLN A 458 19.12 -3.63 -7.14
C GLN A 458 20.24 -2.79 -6.53
N ARG A 459 20.05 -2.25 -5.31
CA ARG A 459 21.13 -1.55 -4.58
C ARG A 459 22.33 -2.46 -4.34
N SER A 460 22.06 -3.68 -3.92
CA SER A 460 23.10 -4.69 -3.72
C SER A 460 23.79 -5.16 -5.02
N GLN A 461 23.39 -4.71 -6.23
CA GLN A 461 24.13 -5.03 -7.49
C GLN A 461 25.49 -4.35 -7.55
N ASN A 462 25.66 -3.22 -6.87
CA ASN A 462 26.94 -2.53 -6.81
C ASN A 462 27.97 -3.31 -5.98
N VAL A 463 27.51 -4.15 -5.05
CA VAL A 463 28.37 -4.88 -4.12
C VAL A 463 29.25 -5.93 -4.83
N PRO A 464 28.72 -6.81 -5.70
CA PRO A 464 29.56 -7.69 -6.54
C PRO A 464 30.51 -6.93 -7.46
N ALA A 465 30.10 -5.78 -7.99
CA ALA A 465 30.97 -4.96 -8.84
C ALA A 465 32.18 -4.43 -8.04
N LEU A 466 31.95 -3.89 -6.84
CA LEU A 466 33.03 -3.46 -5.96
C LEU A 466 33.91 -4.64 -5.54
N GLN A 467 33.34 -5.79 -5.14
CA GLN A 467 34.11 -6.98 -4.79
C GLN A 467 35.09 -7.37 -5.91
N ARG A 468 34.63 -7.36 -7.16
CA ARG A 468 35.49 -7.66 -8.31
C ARG A 468 36.59 -6.61 -8.52
N VAL A 469 36.31 -5.33 -8.26
CA VAL A 469 37.34 -4.27 -8.27
C VAL A 469 38.36 -4.49 -7.15
N VAL A 470 37.92 -4.84 -5.94
CA VAL A 470 38.83 -5.16 -4.81
C VAL A 470 39.73 -6.34 -5.13
N GLU A 471 39.18 -7.41 -5.73
CA GLU A 471 39.97 -8.57 -6.17
C GLU A 471 41.04 -8.17 -7.20
N LEU A 472 40.68 -7.35 -8.19
CA LEU A 472 41.62 -6.86 -9.20
C LEU A 472 42.72 -5.98 -8.61
N ILE A 473 42.37 -5.07 -7.69
CA ILE A 473 43.35 -4.23 -6.99
C ILE A 473 44.26 -5.09 -6.11
N GLY A 474 43.73 -6.10 -5.42
CA GLY A 474 44.52 -7.03 -4.61
C GLY A 474 45.58 -7.78 -5.42
N LEU A 475 45.29 -8.11 -6.69
CA LEU A 475 46.25 -8.72 -7.62
C LEU A 475 47.29 -7.72 -8.17
N ALA A 476 46.89 -6.46 -8.36
CA ALA A 476 47.74 -5.42 -8.95
C ALA A 476 48.63 -4.69 -7.93
N SER A 477 48.20 -4.60 -6.66
CA SER A 477 48.85 -3.84 -5.58
C SER A 477 50.34 -4.20 -5.36
N PRO A 478 50.78 -5.48 -5.45
CA PRO A 478 52.20 -5.83 -5.35
C PRO A 478 53.06 -5.36 -6.54
N LEU A 479 52.44 -5.12 -7.71
CA LEU A 479 53.13 -4.72 -8.95
C LEU A 479 53.12 -3.19 -9.15
N ALA A 480 52.04 -2.53 -8.74
CA ALA A 480 51.85 -1.09 -8.84
C ALA A 480 51.08 -0.59 -7.60
N PRO A 481 51.79 -0.15 -6.54
CA PRO A 481 51.16 0.30 -5.29
C PRO A 481 50.18 1.48 -5.46
N ASP A 482 50.46 2.37 -6.42
CA ASP A 482 49.66 3.56 -6.74
C ASP A 482 48.23 3.23 -7.22
N VAL A 483 47.96 1.97 -7.58
CA VAL A 483 46.61 1.51 -7.96
C VAL A 483 45.63 1.62 -6.79
N ASN A 484 46.11 1.57 -5.54
CA ASN A 484 45.25 1.74 -4.37
C ASN A 484 44.70 3.17 -4.23
N ASP A 485 45.36 4.17 -4.84
CA ASP A 485 44.98 5.59 -4.75
C ASP A 485 43.83 5.96 -5.71
N ILE A 486 43.46 5.06 -6.62
CA ILE A 486 42.36 5.27 -7.58
C ILE A 486 41.00 5.24 -6.88
N VAL A 487 40.88 4.51 -5.77
CA VAL A 487 39.61 4.27 -5.08
C VAL A 487 39.60 4.99 -3.73
N ASP A 488 38.56 5.79 -3.51
CA ASP A 488 38.22 6.27 -2.17
C ASP A 488 37.62 5.11 -1.37
N TRP A 489 38.47 4.44 -0.60
CA TRP A 489 38.07 3.29 0.22
C TRP A 489 37.09 3.65 1.33
N ASP A 490 37.12 4.87 1.84
CA ASP A 490 36.22 5.29 2.91
C ASP A 490 34.81 5.45 2.37
N GLU A 491 34.67 6.12 1.22
CA GLU A 491 33.37 6.29 0.57
C GLU A 491 32.87 4.96 -0.02
N ALA A 492 33.75 4.16 -0.64
CA ALA A 492 33.36 2.86 -1.20
C ALA A 492 32.80 1.90 -0.15
N VAL A 493 33.43 1.83 1.04
CA VAL A 493 32.94 0.99 2.14
C VAL A 493 31.64 1.56 2.73
N ARG A 494 31.51 2.88 2.83
CA ARG A 494 30.32 3.56 3.34
C ARG A 494 29.10 3.32 2.43
N GLU A 495 29.25 3.57 1.13
CA GLU A 495 28.20 3.33 0.14
C GLU A 495 27.81 1.85 0.09
N THR A 496 28.80 0.94 0.14
CA THR A 496 28.53 -0.51 0.22
C THR A 496 27.77 -0.89 1.47
N ALA A 497 28.10 -0.28 2.62
CA ALA A 497 27.38 -0.52 3.86
C ALA A 497 25.91 -0.06 3.76
N ILE A 498 25.66 1.10 3.13
CA ILE A 498 24.31 1.61 2.87
C ILE A 498 23.56 0.70 1.88
N ASP A 499 24.21 0.25 0.80
CA ASP A 499 23.63 -0.67 -0.20
C ASP A 499 23.27 -2.04 0.39
N LEU A 500 24.00 -2.47 1.42
CA LEU A 500 23.72 -3.68 2.21
C LEU A 500 22.67 -3.43 3.32
N GLY A 501 22.21 -2.20 3.50
CA GLY A 501 21.20 -1.81 4.48
C GLY A 501 21.72 -1.67 5.91
N LEU A 502 23.01 -1.36 6.10
CA LEU A 502 23.56 -1.05 7.41
C LEU A 502 23.06 0.34 7.86
N PRO A 503 22.43 0.46 9.04
CA PRO A 503 22.02 1.77 9.55
C PRO A 503 23.20 2.73 9.73
N MET A 504 22.99 4.00 9.36
CA MET A 504 23.97 5.09 9.48
C MET A 504 24.45 5.29 10.91
N THR A 505 23.62 4.93 11.89
CA THR A 505 24.00 4.95 13.32
C THR A 505 25.23 4.08 13.64
N TYR A 506 25.46 3.00 12.86
CA TYR A 506 26.65 2.15 13.05
C TYR A 506 27.91 2.71 12.38
N LEU A 507 27.76 3.71 11.51
CA LEU A 507 28.86 4.37 10.83
C LEU A 507 29.29 5.58 11.64
N ARG A 508 30.61 5.74 11.80
CA ARG A 508 31.18 6.92 12.46
C ARG A 508 31.24 8.09 11.50
N ASP A 509 31.15 9.29 12.05
CA ASP A 509 31.26 10.54 11.31
C ASP A 509 32.65 10.63 10.67
N PRO A 510 32.75 10.96 9.37
CA PRO A 510 34.04 11.20 8.71
C PRO A 510 34.98 12.07 9.54
N LYS A 511 34.48 13.13 10.20
CA LYS A 511 35.31 14.00 11.06
C LYS A 511 35.86 13.26 12.29
N THR A 512 35.06 12.37 12.88
CA THR A 512 35.48 11.54 14.01
C THR A 512 36.51 10.50 13.59
N VAL A 513 36.33 9.90 12.40
CA VAL A 513 37.31 8.94 11.84
C VAL A 513 38.64 9.64 11.58
N GLU A 514 38.61 10.84 11.01
CA GLU A 514 39.82 11.63 10.77
C GLU A 514 40.53 11.99 12.09
N LEU A 515 39.78 12.41 13.12
CA LEU A 515 40.34 12.70 14.44
C LEU A 515 41.00 11.46 15.08
N ILE A 516 40.36 10.29 14.99
CA ILE A 516 40.94 9.03 15.48
C ILE A 516 42.23 8.68 14.72
N ARG A 517 42.27 8.93 13.41
CA ARG A 517 43.47 8.71 12.59
C ARG A 517 44.60 9.66 12.96
N ARG A 518 44.30 10.95 13.18
CA ARG A 518 45.28 11.95 13.64
C ARG A 518 45.88 11.56 14.99
N VAL A 519 45.03 11.22 15.98
CA VAL A 519 45.48 10.75 17.30
C VAL A 519 46.33 9.48 17.20
N ARG A 520 45.96 8.54 16.31
CA ARG A 520 46.74 7.32 16.09
C ARG A 520 48.09 7.61 15.44
N ALA A 521 48.15 8.52 14.48
CA ALA A 521 49.39 8.94 13.84
C ALA A 521 50.34 9.62 14.84
N GLU A 522 49.82 10.51 15.69
CA GLU A 522 50.59 11.14 16.76
C GLU A 522 51.11 10.12 17.79
N ALA A 523 50.29 9.15 18.19
CA ALA A 523 50.69 8.07 19.09
C ALA A 523 51.77 7.17 18.47
N GLN A 524 51.67 6.87 17.17
CA GLN A 524 52.70 6.11 16.45
C GLN A 524 54.01 6.88 16.33
N GLN A 525 53.96 8.19 16.08
CA GLN A 525 55.16 9.04 16.06
C GLN A 525 55.82 9.12 17.44
N GLN A 526 55.03 9.23 18.51
CA GLN A 526 55.55 9.19 19.88
C GLN A 526 56.17 7.84 20.21
N GLN A 527 55.51 6.73 19.85
CA GLN A 527 56.05 5.39 20.07
C GLN A 527 57.35 5.17 19.27
N GLN A 528 57.40 5.57 18.00
CA GLN A 528 58.63 5.52 17.21
C GLN A 528 59.74 6.40 17.80
N SER A 529 59.41 7.57 18.36
CA SER A 529 60.41 8.41 19.02
C SER A 529 60.95 7.75 20.31
N ILE A 530 60.10 7.08 21.08
CA ILE A 530 60.50 6.36 22.30
C ILE A 530 61.32 5.11 21.92
N ASP A 531 60.89 4.36 20.91
CA ASP A 531 61.61 3.18 20.42
C ASP A 531 62.98 3.60 19.86
N ASN A 532 63.06 4.69 19.08
CA ASN A 532 64.33 5.25 18.60
C ASN A 532 65.24 5.74 19.74
N ILE A 533 64.67 6.35 20.79
CA ILE A 533 65.44 6.77 21.97
C ILE A 533 65.91 5.55 22.78
N GLN A 534 65.08 4.52 22.95
CA GLN A 534 65.45 3.28 23.64
C GLN A 534 66.49 2.46 22.87
N GLU A 535 66.39 2.41 21.55
CA GLU A 535 67.38 1.77 20.69
C GLU A 535 68.70 2.56 20.69
N GLY A 536 68.63 3.89 20.67
CA GLY A 536 69.78 4.78 20.88
C GLY A 536 70.43 4.62 22.26
N LEU A 537 69.64 4.46 23.33
CA LEU A 537 70.15 4.22 24.69
C LEU A 537 70.73 2.80 24.86
N LYS A 538 70.17 1.78 24.20
CA LYS A 538 70.76 0.43 24.16
C LYS A 538 72.08 0.42 23.37
N ALA A 539 72.16 1.15 22.26
CA ALA A 539 73.40 1.32 21.51
C ALA A 539 74.47 2.07 22.33
N ALA A 540 74.09 3.10 23.09
CA ALA A 540 74.99 3.82 23.99
C ALA A 540 75.42 2.97 25.21
N GLY A 541 74.50 2.21 25.81
CA GLY A 541 74.77 1.33 26.94
C GLY A 541 75.64 0.12 26.59
N ALA A 542 75.54 -0.40 25.36
CA ALA A 542 76.44 -1.44 24.84
C ALA A 542 77.84 -0.90 24.48
N GLY A 543 78.02 0.42 24.37
CA GLY A 543 79.31 1.06 24.10
C GLY A 543 80.21 1.26 25.33
N ALA A 544 79.64 1.27 26.54
CA ALA A 544 80.41 1.49 27.77
C ALA A 544 81.41 0.36 28.11
N PRO A 545 81.10 -0.94 27.96
CA PRO A 545 82.07 -2.01 28.21
C PRO A 545 83.13 -2.15 27.10
N ALA A 546 82.90 -1.58 25.92
CA ALA A 546 83.82 -1.67 24.78
C ALA A 546 84.95 -0.63 24.85
N LEU A 547 84.75 0.50 25.54
CA LEU A 547 85.82 1.49 25.78
C LEU A 547 86.82 1.05 26.86
N GLU A 548 86.37 0.38 27.92
CA GLU A 548 87.26 -0.16 28.96
C GLU A 548 88.23 -1.24 28.43
N LEU A 549 87.81 -1.98 27.40
CA LEU A 549 88.63 -3.01 26.73
C LEU A 549 89.65 -2.44 25.72
N LEU A 550 89.50 -1.18 25.30
CA LEU A 550 90.41 -0.50 24.35
C LEU A 550 91.51 0.31 25.05
N GLU A 551 91.32 0.78 26.29
CA GLU A 551 92.39 1.41 27.07
C GLU A 551 93.43 0.41 27.62
N GLY A 552 93.08 -0.88 27.72
CA GLY A 552 93.95 -1.92 28.31
C GLY A 552 95.05 -2.51 27.41
N ARG A 553 95.20 -2.09 26.14
CA ARG A 553 96.13 -2.72 25.17
C ARG A 553 97.15 -1.77 24.54
N GLY A 554 97.57 -0.74 25.28
CA GLY A 554 98.48 0.29 24.81
C GLY A 554 99.85 0.37 25.48
N VAL A 555 100.47 -0.69 26.02
CA VAL A 555 101.93 -0.69 26.33
C VAL A 555 102.52 -2.10 26.21
N ALA A 556 103.25 -2.35 25.13
CA ALA A 556 104.27 -3.38 25.04
C ALA A 556 105.46 -2.80 24.26
N ALA A 557 106.31 -2.07 24.98
CA ALA A 557 107.74 -1.83 24.73
C ALA A 557 108.38 -1.42 26.05
#